data_AF-A0A4R0NF12-F1
#
_entry.id   AF-A0A4R0NF12-F1
#
_cell.length_a   1.000
_cell.length_b   1.000
_cell.length_c   1.000
_cell.angle_alpha   90.00
_cell.angle_beta   90.00
_cell.angle_gamma   90.00
#
_symmetry.space_group_name_H-M   'P 1'
#
loop_
_entity.id
_entity.type
_entity.pdbx_description
1 polymer ?
#
loop_
_entity_poly.entity_id
_entity_poly.type
_entity_poly.pdbx_seq_one_letter_code
_entity_poly.pdbx_strand_id
1 'polypeptide(L)'
;MKWLEWRIVVIDHAFELYAGVVAILFTLLGIWLANKLTRPKTNTVVIEKQVLVRTKDFVLNEVELARLSLSKRELEVLQSMADGLSNQQIAERLFLSLNTIKTHSSKVFEKLEVQRRTQAVEKARQLNIIP
;
A
#
# COMPACT_ATOMS: atom_id res chain seq x y z
N MET A 1 -56.71 -28.93 -40.07
CA MET A 1 -56.54 -27.61 -39.45
C MET A 1 -55.36 -27.64 -38.46
N LYS A 2 -54.10 -27.57 -38.94
CA LYS A 2 -52.90 -27.63 -38.08
C LYS A 2 -52.47 -26.28 -37.50
N TRP A 3 -53.06 -25.19 -38.00
CA TRP A 3 -52.73 -23.82 -37.60
C TRP A 3 -53.34 -23.43 -36.24
N LEU A 4 -54.43 -24.07 -35.81
CA LEU A 4 -55.08 -23.78 -34.53
C LEU A 4 -54.34 -24.44 -33.35
N GLU A 5 -53.77 -25.64 -33.54
CA GLU A 5 -53.01 -26.34 -32.49
C GLU A 5 -51.68 -25.67 -32.19
N TRP A 6 -50.97 -25.17 -33.21
CA TRP A 6 -49.74 -24.38 -33.01
C TRP A 6 -49.97 -23.13 -32.15
N ARG A 7 -51.16 -22.55 -32.21
CA ARG A 7 -51.50 -21.34 -31.46
C ARG A 7 -51.83 -21.63 -29.99
N ILE A 8 -52.42 -22.79 -29.69
CA ILE A 8 -52.75 -23.20 -28.31
C ILE A 8 -51.48 -23.64 -27.58
N VAL A 9 -50.61 -24.40 -28.24
CA VAL A 9 -49.31 -24.83 -27.67
C VAL A 9 -48.44 -23.63 -27.27
N VAL A 10 -48.42 -22.58 -28.10
CA VAL A 10 -47.66 -21.34 -27.81
C VAL A 10 -48.27 -20.54 -26.66
N ILE A 11 -49.59 -20.59 -26.43
CA ILE A 11 -50.27 -19.88 -25.32
C ILE A 11 -50.09 -20.63 -24.00
N ASP A 12 -50.19 -21.97 -24.00
CA ASP A 12 -50.01 -22.78 -22.79
C ASP A 12 -48.56 -22.77 -22.30
N HIS A 13 -47.59 -22.72 -23.22
CA HIS A 13 -46.15 -22.63 -22.89
C HIS A 13 -45.63 -21.18 -22.91
N ALA A 14 -46.51 -20.19 -23.06
CA ALA A 14 -46.11 -18.78 -23.09
C ALA A 14 -45.38 -18.37 -21.80
N PHE A 15 -45.81 -18.91 -20.67
CA PHE A 15 -45.17 -18.69 -19.38
C PHE A 15 -43.77 -19.32 -19.30
N GLU A 16 -43.61 -20.54 -19.81
CA GLU A 16 -42.32 -21.24 -19.84
C GLU A 16 -41.33 -20.57 -20.78
N LEU A 17 -41.80 -20.12 -21.95
CA LEU A 17 -41.03 -19.32 -22.89
C LEU A 17 -40.62 -17.98 -22.29
N TYR A 18 -41.54 -17.29 -21.61
CA TYR A 18 -41.25 -16.03 -20.95
C TYR A 18 -40.23 -16.20 -19.81
N ALA A 19 -40.43 -17.20 -18.95
CA ALA A 19 -39.50 -17.53 -17.88
C ALA A 19 -38.12 -17.92 -18.43
N GLY A 20 -38.07 -18.67 -19.52
CA GLY A 20 -36.83 -19.02 -20.22
C GLY A 20 -36.09 -17.80 -20.77
N VAL A 21 -36.80 -16.86 -21.42
CA VAL A 21 -36.21 -15.62 -21.94
C VAL A 21 -35.67 -14.74 -20.80
N VAL A 22 -36.45 -14.60 -19.71
CA VAL A 22 -36.02 -13.84 -18.52
C VAL A 22 -34.79 -14.48 -17.88
N ALA A 23 -34.76 -15.82 -17.74
CA ALA A 23 -33.61 -16.54 -17.20
C ALA A 23 -32.35 -16.29 -18.03
N ILE A 24 -32.43 -16.40 -19.37
CA ILE A 24 -31.31 -16.12 -20.27
C ILE A 24 -30.82 -14.68 -20.10
N LEU A 25 -31.73 -13.71 -20.00
CA LEU A 25 -31.41 -12.31 -19.77
C LEU A 25 -30.61 -12.11 -18.48
N PHE A 26 -31.08 -12.67 -17.36
CA PHE A 26 -30.40 -12.58 -16.07
C PHE A 26 -29.07 -13.33 -16.03
N THR A 27 -28.96 -14.48 -16.69
CA THR A 27 -27.70 -15.23 -16.79
C THR A 27 -26.66 -14.43 -17.57
N LEU A 28 -27.03 -13.86 -18.72
CA LEU A 28 -26.13 -13.02 -19.52
C LEU A 28 -25.74 -11.74 -18.76
N LEU A 29 -26.70 -11.09 -18.11
CA LEU A 29 -26.45 -9.89 -17.30
C LEU A 29 -25.53 -10.19 -16.12
N GLY A 30 -25.75 -11.30 -15.42
CA GLY A 30 -24.94 -11.73 -14.28
C GLY A 30 -23.50 -12.02 -14.68
N ILE A 31 -23.28 -12.76 -15.77
CA ILE A 31 -21.94 -13.04 -16.32
C ILE A 31 -21.25 -11.73 -16.74
N TRP A 32 -21.97 -10.84 -17.42
CA TRP A 32 -21.42 -9.55 -17.83
C TRP A 32 -21.06 -8.67 -16.62
N LEU A 33 -21.93 -8.62 -15.62
CA LEU A 33 -21.73 -7.83 -14.41
C LEU A 33 -20.59 -8.39 -13.55
N ALA A 34 -20.50 -9.71 -13.41
CA ALA A 34 -19.38 -10.37 -12.77
C ALA A 34 -18.07 -10.03 -13.50
N ASN A 35 -18.02 -10.13 -14.82
CA ASN A 35 -16.79 -9.82 -15.57
C ASN A 35 -16.46 -8.31 -15.60
N LYS A 36 -17.42 -7.44 -15.28
CA LYS A 36 -17.25 -5.97 -15.21
C LYS A 36 -16.81 -5.50 -13.82
N LEU A 37 -17.38 -6.08 -12.75
CA LEU A 37 -17.07 -5.75 -11.36
C LEU A 37 -15.83 -6.51 -10.85
N THR A 38 -15.64 -7.74 -11.32
CA THR A 38 -14.47 -8.58 -11.00
C THR A 38 -13.36 -8.37 -12.00
N ARG A 39 -13.21 -7.15 -12.55
CA ARG A 39 -11.90 -6.70 -13.04
C ARG A 39 -11.14 -6.24 -11.81
N PRO A 40 -10.38 -7.11 -11.12
CA PRO A 40 -9.46 -6.59 -10.15
C PRO A 40 -8.57 -5.62 -10.91
N LYS A 41 -8.50 -4.38 -10.44
CA LYS A 41 -7.43 -3.46 -10.79
C LYS A 41 -6.16 -3.97 -10.09
N THR A 42 -5.80 -5.23 -10.32
CA THR A 42 -4.54 -5.84 -9.91
C THR A 42 -3.50 -5.43 -10.95
N ASN A 43 -3.10 -4.17 -10.86
CA ASN A 43 -1.69 -3.84 -11.01
C ASN A 43 -0.96 -4.28 -9.73
N THR A 44 -1.11 -5.54 -9.31
CA THR A 44 0.02 -6.24 -8.70
C THR A 44 0.90 -6.58 -9.87
N VAL A 45 1.61 -5.56 -10.35
CA VAL A 45 2.88 -5.78 -10.99
C VAL A 45 3.63 -6.59 -9.93
N VAL A 46 3.79 -7.89 -10.19
CA VAL A 46 4.97 -8.60 -9.71
C VAL A 46 6.09 -7.85 -10.40
N ILE A 47 6.45 -6.70 -9.82
CA ILE A 47 7.75 -6.16 -10.03
C ILE A 47 8.55 -7.17 -9.21
N GLU A 48 8.96 -8.24 -9.88
CA GLU A 48 10.38 -8.53 -9.95
C GLU A 48 11.04 -7.24 -10.46
N LYS A 49 10.97 -6.19 -9.64
CA LYS A 49 11.88 -5.09 -9.74
C LYS A 49 13.08 -5.88 -9.33
N GLN A 50 13.90 -6.17 -10.32
CA GLN A 50 15.29 -5.82 -10.19
C GLN A 50 15.28 -4.43 -9.53
N VAL A 51 15.17 -4.42 -8.20
CA VAL A 51 15.62 -3.33 -7.37
C VAL A 51 17.08 -3.40 -7.72
N LEU A 52 17.43 -2.68 -8.80
CA LEU A 52 18.72 -2.08 -8.93
C LEU A 52 18.84 -1.39 -7.60
N VAL A 53 19.49 -2.09 -6.67
CA VAL A 53 20.17 -1.53 -5.54
C VAL A 53 21.09 -0.55 -6.25
N ARG A 54 20.59 0.66 -6.50
CA ARG A 54 21.42 1.83 -6.60
C ARG A 54 22.00 1.92 -5.20
N THR A 55 23.00 1.10 -4.93
CA THR A 55 24.28 1.57 -4.44
C THR A 55 24.67 2.67 -5.42
N LYS A 56 24.03 3.85 -5.31
CA LYS A 56 24.85 5.02 -5.09
C LYS A 56 25.54 4.64 -3.80
N ASP A 57 26.83 4.38 -3.86
CA ASP A 57 27.63 4.12 -2.66
C ASP A 57 27.19 5.15 -1.63
N PHE A 58 26.39 4.73 -0.65
CA PHE A 58 25.94 5.61 0.39
C PHE A 58 27.20 5.89 1.20
N VAL A 59 27.84 7.01 0.88
CA VAL A 59 28.99 7.50 1.61
C VAL A 59 28.42 8.35 2.72
N LEU A 60 28.55 7.84 3.95
CA LEU A 60 28.13 8.55 5.14
C LEU A 60 28.88 9.89 5.21
N ASN A 61 28.14 10.99 5.26
CA ASN A 61 28.73 12.30 5.44
C ASN A 61 29.12 12.51 6.91
N GLU A 62 30.35 12.11 7.25
CA GLU A 62 30.88 12.20 8.61
C GLU A 62 30.94 13.65 9.12
N VAL A 63 31.17 14.63 8.23
CA VAL A 63 31.23 16.06 8.58
C VAL A 63 29.86 16.56 9.04
N GLU A 64 28.80 16.25 8.29
CA GLU A 64 27.43 16.63 8.67
C GLU A 64 26.96 15.89 9.92
N LEU A 65 27.31 14.61 10.05
CA LEU A 65 26.97 13.83 11.25
C LEU A 65 27.63 14.43 12.50
N ALA A 66 28.90 14.82 12.40
CA ALA A 66 29.64 15.49 13.48
C ALA A 66 29.05 16.88 13.79
N ARG A 67 28.69 17.66 12.76
CA ARG A 67 28.06 18.98 12.90
C ARG A 67 26.75 18.92 13.71
N LEU A 68 25.92 17.91 13.43
CA LEU A 68 24.65 17.71 14.14
C LEU A 68 24.83 17.12 15.55
N SER A 69 26.01 16.58 15.88
CA SER A 69 26.30 15.93 17.16
C SER A 69 25.23 14.90 17.56
N LEU A 70 24.76 14.11 16.58
CA LEU A 70 23.81 13.02 16.84
C LEU A 70 24.52 11.89 17.58
N SER A 71 23.92 11.44 18.68
CA SER A 71 24.38 10.23 19.36
C SER A 71 24.09 9.00 18.51
N LYS A 72 24.84 7.92 18.75
CA LYS A 72 24.61 6.62 18.10
C LYS A 72 23.14 6.18 18.20
N ARG A 73 22.53 6.39 19.37
CA ARG A 73 21.13 6.01 19.62
C ARG A 73 20.12 6.86 18.86
N GLU A 74 20.38 8.16 18.76
CA GLU A 74 19.56 9.07 17.94
C GLU A 74 19.65 8.71 16.45
N LEU A 75 20.83 8.32 15.98
CA LEU A 75 21.04 7.85 14.61
C LEU A 75 20.29 6.53 14.35
N GLU A 76 20.35 5.55 15.25
CA GLU A 76 19.59 4.29 15.14
C GLU A 76 18.08 4.53 15.09
N VAL A 77 17.57 5.45 15.91
CA VAL A 77 16.16 5.84 15.89
C VAL A 77 15.82 6.50 14.55
N LEU A 78 16.63 7.43 14.06
CA LEU A 78 16.43 8.11 12.78
C LEU A 78 16.46 7.13 11.58
N GLN A 79 17.37 6.16 11.57
CA GLN A 79 17.41 5.09 10.56
C GLN A 79 16.15 4.23 10.62
N SER A 80 15.75 3.81 11.82
CA SER A 80 14.50 3.05 12.00
C SER A 80 13.27 3.86 11.58
N MET A 81 13.31 5.19 11.69
CA MET A 81 12.26 6.05 11.15
C MET A 81 12.19 5.98 9.62
N ALA A 82 13.36 5.97 8.97
CA ALA A 82 13.50 5.89 7.52
C ALA A 82 13.10 4.52 6.96
N ASP A 83 13.30 3.45 7.74
CA ASP A 83 12.77 2.10 7.48
C ASP A 83 11.23 2.03 7.57
N GLY A 84 10.57 3.09 8.04
CA GLY A 84 9.11 3.15 8.17
C GLY A 84 8.55 2.58 9.48
N LEU A 85 9.40 2.25 10.47
CA LEU A 85 8.95 1.65 11.72
C LEU A 85 8.23 2.65 12.62
N SER A 86 7.09 2.27 13.20
CA SER A 86 6.37 3.07 14.20
C SER A 86 7.19 3.24 15.48
N ASN A 87 6.92 4.26 16.30
CA ASN A 87 7.66 4.45 17.55
C ASN A 87 7.54 3.24 18.50
N GLN A 88 6.44 2.48 18.43
CA GLN A 88 6.28 1.24 19.17
C GLN A 88 7.19 0.14 18.63
N GLN A 89 7.24 -0.06 17.31
CA GLN A 89 8.14 -1.03 16.68
C GLN A 89 9.63 -0.68 16.93
N ILE A 90 9.97 0.61 16.92
CA ILE A 90 11.32 1.08 17.28
C ILE A 90 11.63 0.76 18.74
N ALA A 91 10.68 0.99 19.65
CA ALA A 91 10.83 0.69 21.07
C ALA A 91 11.09 -0.80 21.30
N GLU A 92 10.31 -1.66 20.65
CA GLU A 92 10.48 -3.12 20.68
C GLU A 92 11.84 -3.54 20.10
N ARG A 93 12.18 -3.07 18.89
CA ARG A 93 13.44 -3.39 18.19
C ARG A 93 14.68 -2.98 18.99
N LEU A 94 14.60 -1.85 19.68
CA LEU A 94 15.70 -1.27 20.42
C LEU A 94 15.68 -1.65 21.91
N PHE A 95 14.73 -2.47 22.37
CA PHE A 95 14.53 -2.84 23.77
C PHE A 95 14.42 -1.63 24.72
N LEU A 96 13.64 -0.63 24.33
CA LEU A 96 13.38 0.59 25.11
C LEU A 96 11.90 0.84 25.32
N SER A 97 11.57 1.73 26.26
CA SER A 97 10.19 2.19 26.41
C SER A 97 9.78 3.11 25.25
N LEU A 98 8.47 3.13 24.94
CA LEU A 98 7.89 4.07 23.97
C LEU A 98 8.21 5.53 24.31
N ASN A 99 8.22 5.87 25.60
CA ASN A 99 8.55 7.23 26.06
C ASN A 99 10.00 7.59 25.73
N THR A 100 10.93 6.66 25.93
CA THR A 100 12.34 6.85 25.58
C THR A 100 12.51 7.11 24.08
N ILE A 101 11.80 6.37 23.22
CA ILE A 101 11.82 6.61 21.77
C ILE A 101 11.24 7.97 21.40
N LYS A 102 10.15 8.40 22.05
CA LYS A 102 9.61 9.75 21.85
C LYS A 102 10.61 10.83 22.22
N THR A 103 11.32 10.67 23.34
CA THR A 103 12.39 11.61 23.75
C THR A 103 13.53 11.64 22.74
N HIS A 104 14.02 10.49 22.27
CA HIS A 104 15.05 10.45 21.22
C HIS A 104 14.55 11.09 19.91
N SER A 105 13.30 10.84 19.52
CA SER A 105 12.68 11.45 18.35
C SER A 105 12.66 12.98 18.45
N SER A 106 12.25 13.52 19.60
CA SER A 106 12.25 14.97 19.83
C SER A 106 13.64 15.58 19.73
N LYS A 107 14.66 14.94 20.33
CA LYS A 107 16.05 15.41 20.24
C LYS A 107 16.60 15.36 18.81
N VAL A 108 16.25 14.31 18.05
CA VAL A 108 16.58 14.22 16.62
C VAL A 108 15.96 15.38 15.85
N PHE A 109 14.69 15.69 16.10
CA PHE A 109 13.98 16.78 15.42
C PHE A 109 14.57 18.14 15.76
N GLU A 110 14.93 18.37 17.02
CA GLU A 110 15.61 19.58 17.48
C GLU A 110 16.97 19.75 16.79
N LYS A 111 17.81 18.71 16.80
CA LYS A 111 19.14 18.74 16.15
C LYS A 111 19.07 18.90 14.64
N LEU A 112 18.06 18.33 14.00
CA LEU A 112 17.80 18.50 12.59
C LEU A 112 16.99 19.77 12.29
N GLU A 113 16.59 20.57 13.27
CA GLU A 113 15.77 21.78 13.08
C GLU A 113 14.50 21.54 12.26
N VAL A 114 13.78 20.47 12.57
CA VAL A 114 12.53 20.07 11.91
C VAL A 114 11.44 19.83 12.94
N GLN A 115 10.18 19.77 12.51
CA GLN A 115 9.05 19.53 13.41
C GLN A 115 8.37 18.19 13.18
N ARG A 116 8.59 17.57 12.01
CA ARG A 116 7.87 16.36 11.60
C ARG A 116 8.84 15.24 11.26
N ARG A 117 8.40 14.01 11.54
CA ARG A 117 9.12 12.78 11.18
C ARG A 117 9.54 12.72 9.71
N THR A 118 8.62 13.02 8.80
CA THR A 118 8.92 12.99 7.36
C THR A 118 10.01 13.99 6.99
N GLN A 119 9.96 15.20 7.56
CA GLN A 119 10.99 16.23 7.37
C GLN A 119 12.35 15.78 7.92
N ALA A 120 12.37 15.11 9.08
CA ALA A 120 13.60 14.57 9.66
C ALA A 120 14.25 13.55 8.73
N VAL A 121 13.46 12.61 8.21
CA VAL A 121 13.94 11.58 7.28
C VAL A 121 14.42 12.21 5.96
N GLU A 122 13.66 13.15 5.39
CA GLU A 122 14.05 13.85 4.16
C GLU A 122 15.34 14.66 4.34
N LYS A 123 15.45 15.46 5.41
CA LYS A 123 16.65 16.25 5.70
C LYS A 123 17.86 15.35 5.94
N ALA A 124 17.69 14.24 6.66
CA ALA A 124 18.76 13.29 6.90
C ALA A 124 19.27 12.62 5.61
N ARG A 125 18.38 12.32 4.65
CA ARG A 125 18.77 11.83 3.32
C ARG A 125 19.48 12.91 2.49
N GLN A 126 19.00 14.15 2.53
CA GLN A 126 19.66 15.28 1.85
C GLN A 126 21.08 15.52 2.37
N LEU A 127 21.30 15.32 3.66
CA LEU A 127 22.62 15.42 4.31
C LEU A 127 23.50 14.18 4.11
N ASN A 128 22.99 13.11 3.49
CA ASN A 128 23.66 11.81 3.36
C ASN A 128 24.14 11.24 4.72
N ILE A 129 23.34 11.41 5.78
CA ILE A 129 23.62 10.79 7.10
C ILE A 129 22.83 9.49 7.31
N ILE A 130 21.85 9.22 6.45
CA ILE A 130 21.13 7.95 6.33
C ILE A 130 20.88 7.62 4.85
N PRO A 131 20.65 6.34 4.49
CA PRO A 131 20.36 5.92 3.12
C PRO A 131 19.03 6.42 2.52
#